data_AF-S4XP01-F1
#
_entry.id   AF-S4XP01-F1
#
_cell.length_a   1.000
_cell.length_b   1.000
_cell.length_c   1.000
_cell.angle_alpha   90.00
_cell.angle_beta   90.00
_cell.angle_gamma   90.00
#
_symmetry.space_group_name_H-M   'P 1'
#
loop_
_entity.id
_entity.type
_entity.pdbx_description
1 polymer ?
#
loop_
_entity_poly.entity_id
_entity_poly.type
_entity_poly.pdbx_seq_one_letter_code
_entity_poly.pdbx_strand_id
1 'polypeptide(L)'
;MEDDVIMEIQEWFKSYQAEQRQLGLDEGKRLGLDEGKRLALARLFEKRLGRAMTDDERSTLAERLARLGEERLDEVVLTLDGETLAAWLANPEGR
;
A
#
# COMPACT_ATOMS: atom_id res chain seq x y z
N MET A 1 44.85 -24.31 -5.92
CA MET A 1 44.69 -23.03 -5.20
C MET A 1 43.90 -22.06 -6.07
N GLU A 2 44.32 -21.78 -7.31
CA GLU A 2 43.58 -20.86 -8.20
C GLU A 2 42.16 -21.32 -8.55
N ASP A 3 41.97 -22.60 -8.89
CA ASP A 3 40.65 -23.17 -9.19
C ASP A 3 39.67 -23.16 -8.00
N ASP A 4 40.21 -23.24 -6.79
CA ASP A 4 39.45 -23.26 -5.53
C ASP A 4 38.88 -21.86 -5.24
N VAL A 5 39.71 -20.82 -5.42
CA VAL A 5 39.31 -19.41 -5.30
C VAL A 5 38.29 -19.02 -6.38
N ILE A 6 38.46 -19.50 -7.61
CA ILE A 6 37.50 -19.24 -8.71
C ILE A 6 36.14 -19.89 -8.40
N MET A 7 36.14 -21.11 -7.87
CA MET A 7 34.90 -21.80 -7.46
C MET A 7 34.18 -21.04 -6.35
N GLU A 8 34.91 -20.60 -5.32
CA GLU A 8 34.35 -19.82 -4.21
C GLU A 8 33.72 -18.50 -4.68
N ILE A 9 34.39 -17.77 -5.59
CA ILE A 9 33.84 -16.53 -6.18
C ILE A 9 32.57 -16.81 -6.99
N GLN A 10 32.54 -17.89 -7.78
CA GLN A 10 31.37 -18.25 -8.57
C GLN A 10 30.18 -18.65 -7.69
N GLU A 11 30.40 -19.40 -6.62
CA GLU A 11 29.37 -19.79 -5.66
C GLU A 11 28.84 -18.59 -4.88
N TRP A 12 29.73 -17.70 -4.43
CA TRP A 12 29.35 -16.44 -3.81
C TRP A 12 28.49 -15.59 -4.76
N PHE A 13 28.92 -15.43 -6.01
CA PHE A 13 28.18 -14.62 -6.98
C PHE A 13 26.79 -15.19 -7.30
N LYS A 14 26.67 -16.52 -7.43
CA LYS A 14 25.37 -17.20 -7.58
C LYS A 14 24.47 -16.97 -6.37
N SER A 15 25.03 -17.08 -5.17
CA SER A 15 24.30 -16.87 -3.92
C SER A 15 23.81 -15.42 -3.80
N TYR A 16 24.68 -14.46 -4.13
CA TYR A 16 24.33 -13.05 -4.20
C TYR A 16 23.21 -12.77 -5.20
N GLN A 17 23.28 -13.32 -6.42
CA GLN A 17 22.21 -13.16 -7.42
C GLN A 17 20.88 -13.75 -6.95
N ALA A 18 20.90 -14.91 -6.30
CA ALA A 18 19.71 -15.53 -5.74
C ALA A 18 19.08 -14.66 -4.65
N GLU A 19 19.91 -14.12 -3.74
CA GLU A 19 19.47 -13.21 -2.69
C GLU A 19 18.86 -11.93 -3.27
N GLN A 20 19.51 -11.29 -4.24
CA GLN A 20 18.99 -10.09 -4.90
C GLN A 20 17.65 -10.34 -5.60
N ARG A 21 17.51 -11.50 -6.25
CA ARG A 21 16.24 -11.90 -6.85
C ARG A 21 15.15 -12.06 -5.79
N GLN A 22 15.48 -12.70 -4.67
CA GLN A 22 14.52 -12.90 -3.58
C GLN A 22 14.08 -11.57 -2.97
N LEU A 23 15.03 -10.66 -2.71
CA LEU A 23 14.74 -9.30 -2.25
C LEU A 23 13.80 -8.54 -3.19
N GLY A 24 14.04 -8.63 -4.50
CA GLY A 24 13.17 -8.00 -5.50
C GLY A 24 11.75 -8.60 -5.52
N LEU A 25 11.62 -9.92 -5.35
CA LEU A 25 10.32 -10.58 -5.26
C LEU A 25 9.56 -10.16 -3.98
N ASP A 26 10.26 -10.09 -2.85
CA ASP A 26 9.67 -9.71 -1.57
C ASP A 26 9.24 -8.24 -1.57
N GLU A 27 10.06 -7.35 -2.13
CA GLU A 27 9.71 -5.94 -2.30
C GLU A 27 8.53 -5.76 -3.26
N GLY A 28 8.55 -6.44 -4.41
CA GLY A 28 7.45 -6.39 -5.37
C GLY A 28 6.14 -6.89 -4.78
N LYS A 29 6.18 -7.98 -4.00
CA LYS A 29 5.01 -8.49 -3.27
C LYS A 29 4.50 -7.48 -2.25
N ARG A 30 5.39 -6.85 -1.48
CA ARG A 30 5.02 -5.82 -0.48
C ARG A 30 4.34 -4.64 -1.16
N LEU A 31 4.93 -4.09 -2.22
CA LEU A 31 4.39 -2.97 -2.98
C LEU A 31 3.03 -3.32 -3.61
N GLY A 32 2.91 -4.50 -4.21
CA GLY A 32 1.67 -4.95 -4.82
C GLY A 32 0.53 -5.14 -3.82
N LEU A 33 0.83 -5.66 -2.62
CA LEU A 33 -0.16 -5.76 -1.54
C LEU A 33 -0.59 -4.38 -1.05
N ASP A 34 0.36 -3.48 -0.82
CA ASP A 34 0.09 -2.11 -0.36
C ASP A 34 -0.78 -1.33 -1.36
N GLU A 35 -0.43 -1.37 -2.65
CA GLU A 35 -1.21 -0.75 -3.72
C GLU A 35 -2.61 -1.38 -3.87
N GLY A 36 -2.68 -2.71 -3.83
CA GLY A 36 -3.96 -3.43 -3.92
C GLY A 36 -4.92 -3.07 -2.79
N LYS A 37 -4.39 -2.92 -1.57
CA LYS A 37 -5.16 -2.46 -0.40
C LYS A 37 -5.65 -1.02 -0.57
N ARG A 38 -4.79 -0.10 -1.02
CA ARG A 38 -5.20 1.29 -1.31
C ARG A 38 -6.34 1.36 -2.32
N LEU A 39 -6.23 0.62 -3.41
CA LEU A 39 -7.25 0.59 -4.46
C LEU A 39 -8.56 -0.03 -3.97
N ALA A 40 -8.49 -1.09 -3.16
CA ALA A 40 -9.66 -1.72 -2.57
C ALA A 40 -10.39 -0.75 -1.62
N LEU A 41 -9.65 -0.08 -0.74
CA LEU A 41 -10.20 0.90 0.19
C LEU A 41 -10.84 2.09 -0.55
N ALA A 42 -10.15 2.66 -1.54
CA ALA A 42 -10.71 3.73 -2.35
C ALA A 42 -12.05 3.35 -3.00
N ARG A 43 -12.15 2.11 -3.54
CA ARG A 43 -13.41 1.59 -4.10
C ARG A 43 -14.51 1.46 -3.06
N LEU A 44 -14.19 1.02 -1.84
CA LEU A 44 -15.17 0.93 -0.75
C LEU A 44 -15.72 2.32 -0.40
N PHE A 45 -14.85 3.32 -0.32
CA PHE A 45 -15.24 4.71 -0.08
C PHE A 45 -16.17 5.22 -1.19
N GLU A 46 -15.81 5.03 -2.46
CA GLU A 46 -16.67 5.42 -3.59
C GLU A 46 -18.03 4.72 -3.57
N LYS A 47 -18.06 3.43 -3.23
CA LYS A 47 -19.31 2.68 -3.06
C LYS A 47 -20.16 3.24 -1.92
N ARG A 48 -19.53 3.64 -0.81
CA ARG A 48 -20.24 4.21 0.34
C ARG A 48 -20.77 5.61 0.08
N LEU A 49 -20.01 6.42 -0.66
CA LEU A 49 -20.41 7.75 -1.14
C LEU A 49 -21.53 7.69 -2.19
N GLY A 50 -21.63 6.58 -2.93
CA GLY A 50 -22.55 6.45 -4.06
C GLY A 50 -22.10 7.22 -5.31
N ARG A 51 -20.86 7.73 -5.32
CA ARG A 51 -20.24 8.46 -6.43
C ARG A 51 -18.72 8.26 -6.43
N ALA A 52 -18.07 8.60 -7.53
CA ALA A 52 -16.61 8.69 -7.55
C ALA A 52 -16.10 9.75 -6.58
N MET A 53 -14.92 9.50 -5.99
CA MET A 53 -14.21 10.50 -5.18
C MET A 53 -13.57 11.55 -6.10
N THR A 54 -13.55 12.80 -5.62
CA THR A 54 -12.76 13.88 -6.22
C THR A 54 -11.26 13.69 -5.94
N ASP A 55 -10.41 14.43 -6.64
CA ASP A 55 -8.95 14.36 -6.43
C ASP A 55 -8.54 14.85 -5.04
N ASP A 56 -9.25 15.84 -4.47
CA ASP A 56 -9.03 16.33 -3.11
C ASP A 56 -9.43 15.28 -2.05
N GLU A 57 -10.55 14.58 -2.28
CA GLU A 57 -10.99 13.49 -1.40
C GLU A 57 -10.02 12.29 -1.46
N ARG A 58 -9.50 11.96 -2.65
CA ARG A 58 -8.45 10.94 -2.81
C ARG A 58 -7.17 11.32 -2.07
N SER A 59 -6.76 12.58 -2.18
CA SER A 59 -5.57 13.09 -1.49
C SER A 59 -5.74 13.03 0.03
N THR A 60 -6.90 13.47 0.53
CA THR A 60 -7.24 13.40 1.96
C THR A 60 -7.28 11.96 2.47
N LEU A 61 -7.86 11.04 1.69
CA LEU A 61 -7.88 9.61 2.04
C LEU A 61 -6.46 9.03 2.12
N ALA A 62 -5.58 9.38 1.17
CA ALA A 62 -4.19 8.92 1.15
C ALA A 62 -3.39 9.43 2.37
N GLU A 63 -3.53 10.72 2.71
CA GLU A 63 -2.90 11.31 3.90
C GLU A 63 -3.40 10.65 5.19
N ARG A 64 -4.70 10.39 5.27
CA ARG A 64 -5.28 9.70 6.43
C ARG A 64 -4.90 8.25 6.52
N LEU A 65 -4.77 7.55 5.39
CA LEU A 65 -4.27 6.19 5.40
C LEU A 65 -2.84 6.15 5.97
N ALA A 66 -1.99 7.10 5.58
CA ALA A 66 -0.64 7.20 6.12
C ALA A 66 -0.61 7.53 7.61
N ARG A 67 -1.57 8.33 8.11
CA ARG A 67 -1.62 8.79 9.51
C ARG A 67 -2.36 7.84 10.46
N LEU A 68 -3.48 7.28 10.03
CA LEU A 68 -4.43 6.50 10.85
C LEU A 68 -4.33 4.99 10.62
N GLY A 69 -3.79 4.57 9.48
CA GLY A 69 -3.74 3.17 9.08
C GLY A 69 -5.06 2.64 8.52
N GLU A 70 -4.99 1.44 7.94
CA GLU A 70 -6.10 0.78 7.24
C GLU A 70 -7.28 0.48 8.17
N GLU A 71 -7.03 -0.09 9.35
CA GLU A 71 -8.06 -0.55 10.29
C GLU A 71 -9.02 0.59 10.68
N ARG A 72 -8.48 1.80 10.90
CA ARG A 72 -9.29 2.96 11.23
C ARG A 72 -10.15 3.42 10.05
N LEU A 73 -9.65 3.30 8.82
CA LEU A 73 -10.39 3.68 7.62
C LEU A 73 -11.48 2.66 7.27
N ASP A 74 -11.25 1.39 7.56
CA ASP A 74 -12.25 0.33 7.46
C ASP A 74 -13.42 0.60 8.42
N GLU A 75 -13.13 0.96 9.68
CA GLU A 75 -14.15 1.33 10.64
C GLU A 75 -14.97 2.55 10.17
N VAL A 76 -14.30 3.58 9.64
CA VAL A 76 -14.94 4.80 9.14
C VAL A 76 -15.90 4.50 7.99
N VAL A 77 -15.46 3.75 6.97
CA VAL A 77 -16.29 3.47 5.79
C VAL A 77 -17.48 2.57 6.12
N LEU A 78 -17.33 1.67 7.09
CA LEU A 78 -18.40 0.79 7.54
C LEU A 78 -19.40 1.50 8.47
N THR A 79 -18.98 2.54 9.17
CA THR A 79 -19.81 3.23 10.18
C THR A 79 -20.52 4.46 9.61
N LEU A 80 -19.80 5.33 8.88
CA LEU A 80 -20.35 6.61 8.42
C LEU A 80 -21.29 6.43 7.22
N ASP A 81 -22.34 7.25 7.14
CA ASP A 81 -23.16 7.37 5.93
C ASP A 81 -22.50 8.16 4.80
N GLY A 82 -23.06 8.10 3.59
CA GLY A 82 -22.44 8.70 2.41
C GLY A 82 -22.26 10.21 2.55
N GLU A 83 -23.20 10.90 3.19
CA GLU A 83 -23.13 12.34 3.42
C GLU A 83 -22.11 12.68 4.51
N THR A 84 -22.13 11.95 5.63
CA THR A 84 -21.17 12.12 6.73
C THR A 84 -19.76 11.76 6.28
N LEU A 85 -19.61 10.74 5.43
CA LEU A 85 -18.33 10.34 4.85
C LEU A 85 -17.79 11.41 3.90
N ALA A 86 -18.64 12.01 3.07
CA ALA A 86 -18.25 13.12 2.20
C ALA A 86 -17.77 14.33 3.03
N ALA A 87 -18.51 14.69 4.08
CA ALA A 87 -18.11 15.75 5.00
C ALA A 87 -16.80 15.43 5.73
N TRP A 88 -16.62 14.17 6.14
CA TRP A 88 -15.40 13.70 6.78
C TRP A 88 -14.20 13.80 5.83
N LEU A 89 -14.34 13.40 4.56
CA LEU A 89 -13.29 13.54 3.53
C LEU A 89 -13.01 15.01 3.16
N ALA A 90 -14.01 15.89 3.19
CA ALA A 90 -13.83 17.31 2.90
C ALA A 90 -13.12 18.09 4.02
N ASN A 91 -13.04 17.53 5.23
CA ASN A 91 -12.37 18.15 6.37
C ASN A 91 -11.00 17.48 6.61
N PRO A 92 -9.87 18.05 6.18
CA PRO A 92 -8.54 17.44 6.35
C PRO A 92 -8.12 17.26 7.82
N GLU A 93 -8.62 18.09 8.74
CA GLU A 93 -8.30 18.01 10.18
C GLU A 93 -9.21 17.09 11.00
N GLY A 94 -10.27 16.53 10.39
CA GLY A 94 -11.14 15.57 11.06
C GLY A 94 -10.33 14.37 11.58
N ARG A 95 -10.55 14.01 12.85
CA ARG A 95 -9.92 12.85 13.48
C ARG A 95 -10.47 11.52 12.97
#